data_AF-A0A2E1KTS3-F1
#
_entry.id   AF-A0A2E1KTS3-F1
#
_cell.length_a   1.000
_cell.length_b   1.000
_cell.length_c   1.000
_cell.angle_alpha   90.00
_cell.angle_beta   90.00
_cell.angle_gamma   90.00
#
_symmetry.space_group_name_H-M   'P 1'
#
loop_
_entity.id
_entity.type
_entity.pdbx_description
1 polymer ?
#
loop_
_entity_poly.entity_id
_entity_poly.type
_entity_poly.pdbx_seq_one_letter_code
_entity_poly.pdbx_strand_id
1 'polypeptide(L)'
;MACADFDGQVVRQDQEIAALARQFICVRIQSMNGINLDLFQFEYDLTWMAFFMDDRDRFYARYGGRVDEDAESHLTQQSLARLMRQVVDLHRTRAVQTSRYEPRGRNLRTPEQIPTMAAMLRERKNKCIHCHDVKVAQLRHLQNLGQFAREQVFTYPTPANVGLTTDPQRQNVVTAVTANSPAARSGIRAGDRLTAADGQRILTFGDFSRVLEKTPRRSRLDVVFQRGGKSLTGSLQLAGNWRQTSDPSWRESLHVAGPNCGLWGKQLSAADKNKRGIAAGALGLKVTFIWGAHTRRAGLQTGDIIVALDGVRREMTIQQLHSYPMLKKDYGDSMPIIVLRGKRQVPLTMRFPKQPVD
;
A
#
# COMPACT_ATOMS: atom_id res chain seq x y z
N MET A 1 14.75 0.03 -0.29
CA MET A 1 14.91 -0.64 -1.60
C MET A 1 13.90 -1.76 -1.69
N ALA A 2 12.65 -1.44 -1.96
CA ALA A 2 11.67 -2.43 -2.40
C ALA A 2 11.51 -2.22 -3.91
N CYS A 3 11.41 -3.29 -4.70
CA CYS A 3 11.31 -3.26 -6.17
C CYS A 3 12.60 -2.92 -6.94
N ALA A 4 13.78 -2.90 -6.32
CA ALA A 4 15.03 -2.62 -7.03
C ALA A 4 15.38 -3.73 -8.04
N ASP A 5 15.04 -4.97 -7.73
CA ASP A 5 15.27 -6.12 -8.60
C ASP A 5 14.31 -6.10 -9.79
N PHE A 6 13.01 -5.89 -9.54
CA PHE A 6 12.03 -5.74 -10.61
C PHE A 6 12.27 -4.50 -11.51
N ASP A 7 12.53 -3.32 -10.93
CA ASP A 7 12.92 -2.13 -11.71
C ASP A 7 14.19 -2.43 -12.52
N GLY A 8 15.15 -3.13 -11.92
CA GLY A 8 16.33 -3.62 -12.60
C GLY A 8 16.02 -4.52 -13.79
N GLN A 9 15.04 -5.43 -13.70
CA GLN A 9 14.61 -6.31 -14.80
C GLN A 9 13.92 -5.53 -15.94
N VAL A 10 13.09 -4.55 -15.59
CA VAL A 10 12.40 -3.69 -16.56
C VAL A 10 13.39 -2.77 -17.28
N VAL A 11 14.33 -2.18 -16.54
CA VAL A 11 15.31 -1.22 -17.05
C VAL A 11 16.46 -1.90 -17.79
N ARG A 12 16.95 -3.05 -17.30
CA ARG A 12 18.02 -3.82 -17.97
C ARG A 12 17.49 -4.75 -19.06
N GLN A 13 16.18 -4.69 -19.31
CA GLN A 13 15.45 -5.31 -20.41
C GLN A 13 15.83 -6.77 -20.62
N ASP A 14 15.23 -7.64 -19.82
CA ASP A 14 14.99 -9.02 -20.24
C ASP A 14 14.61 -9.09 -21.73
N GLN A 15 15.09 -10.09 -22.48
CA GLN A 15 14.96 -10.14 -23.93
C GLN A 15 13.51 -10.05 -24.42
N GLU A 16 12.56 -10.65 -23.71
CA GLU A 16 11.16 -10.61 -24.09
C GLU A 16 10.54 -9.24 -23.82
N ILE A 17 10.82 -8.65 -22.65
CA ILE A 17 10.37 -7.29 -22.33
C ILE A 17 10.99 -6.28 -23.30
N ALA A 18 12.28 -6.42 -23.64
CA ALA A 18 12.97 -5.61 -24.64
C ALA A 18 12.26 -5.67 -26.00
N ALA A 19 11.92 -6.87 -26.44
CA ALA A 19 11.25 -7.08 -27.72
C ALA A 19 9.85 -6.48 -27.74
N LEU A 20 9.09 -6.62 -26.66
CA LEU A 20 7.76 -6.02 -26.54
C LEU A 20 7.85 -4.50 -26.44
N ALA A 21 8.80 -3.96 -25.67
CA ALA A 21 9.00 -2.52 -25.46
C ALA A 21 9.22 -1.74 -26.77
N ARG A 22 9.76 -2.38 -27.82
CA ARG A 22 9.89 -1.78 -29.17
C ARG A 22 8.56 -1.41 -29.82
N GLN A 23 7.43 -1.93 -29.33
CA GLN A 23 6.08 -1.58 -29.79
C GLN A 23 5.45 -0.45 -28.97
N PHE A 24 6.16 0.12 -28.00
CA PHE A 24 5.69 1.17 -27.11
C PHE A 24 6.58 2.40 -27.18
N ILE A 25 6.00 3.56 -26.89
CA ILE A 25 6.76 4.73 -26.48
C ILE A 25 6.98 4.61 -24.96
N CYS A 26 8.19 4.21 -24.58
CA CYS A 26 8.54 3.99 -23.18
C CYS A 26 8.99 5.30 -22.51
N VAL A 27 8.30 5.70 -21.45
CA VAL A 27 8.65 6.87 -20.63
C VAL A 27 8.93 6.43 -19.21
N ARG A 28 10.07 6.84 -18.66
CA ARG A 28 10.44 6.57 -17.25
C ARG A 28 10.28 7.84 -16.42
N ILE A 29 9.43 7.76 -15.40
CA ILE A 29 9.21 8.84 -14.43
C ILE A 29 9.96 8.48 -13.15
N GLN A 30 10.98 9.26 -12.80
CA GLN A 30 11.80 9.06 -11.59
C GLN A 30 11.46 10.06 -10.48
N SER A 31 10.67 11.09 -10.80
CA SER A 31 10.20 12.10 -9.86
C SER A 31 8.77 12.50 -10.20
N MET A 32 7.98 12.81 -9.18
CA MET A 32 6.61 13.29 -9.32
C MET A 32 6.52 14.77 -9.70
N ASN A 33 7.65 15.48 -9.85
CA ASN A 33 7.63 16.90 -10.23
C ASN A 33 6.82 17.15 -11.50
N GLY A 34 5.88 18.09 -11.45
CA GLY A 34 5.02 18.46 -12.58
C GLY A 34 4.05 17.36 -13.05
N ILE A 35 4.01 16.18 -12.42
CA ILE A 35 3.14 15.09 -12.83
C ILE A 35 1.68 15.46 -12.60
N ASN A 36 0.84 15.24 -13.62
CA ASN A 36 -0.59 15.47 -13.51
C ASN A 36 -1.25 14.42 -12.57
N LEU A 37 -1.54 14.83 -11.34
CA LEU A 37 -2.17 14.01 -10.30
C LEU A 37 -3.61 13.62 -10.63
N ASP A 38 -4.29 14.38 -11.48
CA ASP A 38 -5.63 14.05 -11.91
C ASP A 38 -5.62 12.96 -12.99
N LEU A 39 -4.52 12.81 -13.73
CA LEU A 39 -4.32 11.76 -14.74
C LEU A 39 -3.69 10.50 -14.12
N PHE A 40 -2.55 10.64 -13.46
CA PHE A 40 -1.77 9.54 -12.89
C PHE A 40 -2.19 9.23 -11.44
N GLN A 41 -3.32 8.55 -11.33
CA GLN A 41 -3.92 8.15 -10.05
C GLN A 41 -3.53 6.71 -9.68
N PHE A 42 -2.74 6.54 -8.63
CA PHE A 42 -2.32 5.25 -8.08
C PHE A 42 -2.01 5.35 -6.58
N GLU A 43 -1.70 4.21 -5.95
CA GLU A 43 -1.23 4.20 -4.57
C GLU A 43 0.18 4.79 -4.48
N TYR A 44 0.27 6.01 -3.97
CA TYR A 44 1.51 6.75 -3.86
C TYR A 44 2.51 6.18 -2.83
N ASP A 45 2.08 5.30 -1.92
CA ASP A 45 3.00 4.55 -1.05
C ASP A 45 3.67 3.36 -1.78
N LEU A 46 3.29 3.05 -3.03
CA LEU A 46 3.97 2.02 -3.82
C LEU A 46 5.35 2.49 -4.28
N THR A 47 6.22 1.52 -4.46
CA THR A 47 7.55 1.70 -5.02
C THR A 47 7.60 1.59 -6.54
N TRP A 48 6.56 1.07 -7.19
CA TRP A 48 6.53 0.89 -8.64
C TRP A 48 5.11 0.88 -9.22
N MET A 49 4.90 1.56 -10.35
CA MET A 49 3.64 1.61 -11.08
C MET A 49 3.89 1.91 -12.57
N ALA A 50 3.14 1.25 -13.45
CA ALA A 50 3.11 1.53 -14.88
C ALA A 50 1.69 1.80 -15.38
N PHE A 51 1.62 2.61 -16.42
CA PHE A 51 0.38 2.98 -17.09
C PHE A 51 0.54 2.70 -18.57
N PHE A 52 -0.43 1.99 -19.14
CA PHE A 52 -0.53 1.78 -20.57
C PHE A 52 -1.62 2.67 -21.11
N MET A 53 -1.29 3.59 -22.00
CA MET A 53 -2.21 4.62 -22.49
C MET A 53 -1.92 5.00 -23.94
N ASP A 54 -2.88 5.67 -24.57
CA ASP A 54 -2.70 6.28 -25.89
C ASP A 54 -2.31 7.76 -25.82
N ASP A 55 -2.17 8.37 -27.00
CA ASP A 55 -1.81 9.78 -27.22
C ASP A 55 -2.91 10.78 -26.82
N ARG A 56 -4.05 10.30 -26.31
CA ARG A 56 -5.22 11.11 -25.91
C ARG A 56 -5.54 10.97 -24.43
N ASP A 57 -4.56 10.58 -23.62
CA ASP A 57 -4.70 10.39 -22.18
C ASP A 57 -5.72 9.30 -21.78
N ARG A 58 -5.97 8.31 -22.66
CA ARG A 58 -6.89 7.21 -22.39
C ARG A 58 -6.13 5.94 -22.05
N PHE A 59 -6.48 5.32 -20.94
CA PHE A 59 -5.78 4.13 -20.45
C PHE A 59 -6.27 2.85 -21.12
N TYR A 60 -5.36 1.93 -21.37
CA TYR A 60 -5.65 0.53 -21.68
C TYR A 60 -5.70 -0.32 -20.40
N ALA A 61 -4.72 -0.10 -19.52
CA ALA A 61 -4.55 -0.81 -18.26
C ALA A 61 -3.60 -0.06 -17.31
N ARG A 62 -3.68 -0.39 -16.03
CA ARG A 62 -2.74 0.02 -14.97
C ARG A 62 -2.01 -1.21 -14.47
N TYR A 63 -0.71 -1.15 -14.26
CA TYR A 63 0.07 -2.31 -13.82
C TYR A 63 0.95 -1.96 -12.63
N GLY A 64 0.84 -2.75 -11.58
CA GLY A 64 1.44 -2.49 -10.29
C GLY A 64 0.52 -2.93 -9.16
N GLY A 65 0.94 -2.61 -7.94
CA GLY A 65 0.30 -3.06 -6.72
C GLY A 65 1.17 -4.04 -5.95
N ARG A 66 0.77 -4.28 -4.71
CA ARG A 66 1.43 -5.19 -3.78
C ARG A 66 0.40 -5.75 -2.82
N VAL A 67 0.71 -6.89 -2.22
CA VAL A 67 0.08 -7.34 -0.98
C VAL A 67 0.90 -6.84 0.21
N ASP A 68 0.36 -7.00 1.42
CA ASP A 68 1.02 -6.50 2.62
C ASP A 68 2.37 -7.23 2.84
N GLU A 69 2.40 -8.53 2.58
CA GLU A 69 3.53 -9.43 2.85
C GLU A 69 4.73 -9.21 1.93
N ASP A 70 4.50 -8.81 0.67
CA ASP A 70 5.55 -8.73 -0.35
C ASP A 70 5.29 -7.61 -1.36
N ALA A 71 6.25 -6.68 -1.42
CA ALA A 71 6.25 -5.52 -2.30
C ALA A 71 6.33 -5.88 -3.79
N GLU A 72 6.85 -7.07 -4.14
CA GLU A 72 7.01 -7.55 -5.51
C GLU A 72 6.03 -8.68 -5.87
N SER A 73 5.11 -9.03 -4.95
CA SER A 73 4.15 -10.13 -5.10
C SER A 73 3.39 -10.17 -6.44
N HIS A 74 3.12 -9.01 -7.04
CA HIS A 74 2.41 -8.87 -8.31
C HIS A 74 3.23 -8.08 -9.35
N LEU A 75 4.55 -8.10 -9.21
CA LEU A 75 5.50 -7.45 -10.10
C LEU A 75 6.41 -8.52 -10.68
N THR A 76 5.92 -9.24 -11.70
CA THR A 76 6.69 -10.30 -12.37
C THR A 76 6.87 -9.99 -13.83
N GLN A 77 8.03 -10.36 -14.39
CA GLN A 77 8.31 -10.22 -15.82
C GLN A 77 7.22 -10.88 -16.68
N GLN A 78 6.77 -12.08 -16.30
CA GLN A 78 5.76 -12.83 -17.03
C GLN A 78 4.40 -12.11 -17.06
N SER A 79 3.98 -11.54 -15.92
CA SER A 79 2.71 -10.78 -15.88
C SER A 79 2.78 -9.48 -16.66
N LEU A 80 3.92 -8.78 -16.63
CA LEU A 80 4.16 -7.59 -17.44
C LEU A 80 4.16 -7.92 -18.94
N ALA A 81 4.93 -8.92 -19.38
CA ALA A 81 4.99 -9.34 -20.78
C ALA A 81 3.61 -9.74 -21.31
N ARG A 82 2.85 -10.51 -20.53
CA ARG A 82 1.46 -10.87 -20.84
C ARG A 82 0.60 -9.64 -21.06
N LEU A 83 0.65 -8.68 -20.14
CA LEU A 83 -0.14 -7.45 -20.25
C LEU A 83 0.29 -6.61 -21.45
N MET A 84 1.60 -6.46 -21.71
CA MET A 84 2.11 -5.73 -22.87
C MET A 84 1.54 -6.31 -24.17
N ARG A 85 1.52 -7.64 -24.35
CA ARG A 85 0.89 -8.27 -25.52
C ARG A 85 -0.60 -7.91 -25.63
N GLN A 86 -1.34 -8.00 -24.52
CA GLN A 86 -2.77 -7.64 -24.49
C GLN A 86 -3.01 -6.16 -24.84
N VAL A 87 -2.16 -5.26 -24.35
CA VAL A 87 -2.26 -3.83 -24.64
C VAL A 87 -2.02 -3.55 -26.12
N VAL A 88 -1.06 -4.21 -26.77
CA VAL A 88 -0.86 -4.08 -28.21
C VAL A 88 -2.13 -4.46 -28.98
N ASP A 89 -2.78 -5.56 -28.61
CA ASP A 89 -4.03 -5.99 -29.26
C ASP A 89 -5.20 -5.02 -29.00
N LEU A 90 -5.31 -4.49 -27.78
CA LEU A 90 -6.27 -3.44 -27.44
C LEU A 90 -6.00 -2.14 -28.21
N HIS A 91 -4.73 -1.79 -28.42
CA HIS A 91 -4.35 -0.59 -29.16
C HIS A 91 -4.74 -0.71 -30.64
N ARG A 92 -4.44 -1.86 -31.27
CA ARG A 92 -4.81 -2.16 -32.67
C ARG A 92 -6.32 -2.03 -32.91
N THR A 93 -7.12 -2.47 -31.94
CA THR A 93 -8.60 -2.41 -32.00
C THR A 93 -9.18 -1.12 -31.41
N ARG A 94 -8.34 -0.18 -30.95
CA ARG A 94 -8.72 1.07 -30.25
C ARG A 94 -9.61 0.84 -29.03
N ALA A 95 -9.48 -0.31 -28.37
CA ALA A 95 -10.26 -0.75 -27.22
C ALA A 95 -9.73 -0.21 -25.87
N VAL A 96 -9.66 1.11 -25.74
CA VAL A 96 -9.32 1.81 -24.49
C VAL A 96 -10.34 1.52 -23.38
N GLN A 97 -9.96 1.80 -22.13
CA GLN A 97 -10.85 1.75 -20.98
C GLN A 97 -11.86 2.92 -21.03
N THR A 98 -13.14 2.64 -20.81
CA THR A 98 -14.24 3.61 -20.96
C THR A 98 -15.11 3.78 -19.70
N SER A 99 -14.61 3.37 -18.52
CA SER A 99 -15.42 3.45 -17.30
C SER A 99 -15.60 4.89 -16.82
N ARG A 100 -16.63 5.14 -16.00
CA ARG A 100 -16.85 6.43 -15.32
C ARG A 100 -15.69 6.88 -14.42
N TYR A 101 -14.78 5.96 -14.10
CA TYR A 101 -13.64 6.22 -13.24
C TYR A 101 -12.41 6.70 -13.99
N GLU A 102 -12.36 6.57 -15.31
CA GLU A 102 -11.17 6.95 -16.08
C GLU A 102 -11.02 8.48 -16.15
N PRO A 103 -9.86 9.01 -15.75
CA PRO A 103 -9.59 10.43 -15.89
C PRO A 103 -9.42 10.80 -17.37
N ARG A 104 -9.73 12.06 -17.70
CA ARG A 104 -9.61 12.59 -19.07
C ARG A 104 -8.43 13.55 -19.26
N GLY A 105 -7.53 13.67 -18.28
CA GLY A 105 -6.35 14.54 -18.34
C GLY A 105 -6.61 16.06 -18.42
N ARG A 106 -7.86 16.50 -18.53
CA ARG A 106 -8.23 17.90 -18.83
C ARG A 106 -7.75 18.93 -17.81
N ASN A 107 -7.69 18.54 -16.55
CA ASN A 107 -7.21 19.41 -15.48
C ASN A 107 -5.76 19.04 -15.18
N LEU A 108 -4.88 20.03 -15.18
CA LEU A 108 -3.50 19.86 -14.75
C LEU A 108 -3.40 20.24 -13.27
N ARG A 109 -3.35 19.23 -12.40
CA ARG A 109 -3.04 19.42 -10.99
C ARG A 109 -1.72 18.75 -10.65
N THR A 110 -0.72 19.51 -10.23
CA THR A 110 0.62 18.98 -9.93
C THR A 110 0.89 18.90 -8.43
N PRO A 111 1.87 18.11 -7.96
CA PRO A 111 2.22 18.06 -6.54
C PRO A 111 2.57 19.41 -5.94
N GLU A 112 3.31 20.25 -6.68
CA GLU A 112 3.79 21.55 -6.23
C GLU A 112 2.65 22.51 -5.86
N GLN A 113 1.45 22.28 -6.41
CA GLN A 113 0.27 23.08 -6.10
C GLN A 113 -0.39 22.70 -4.76
N ILE A 114 0.00 21.58 -4.14
CA ILE A 114 -0.48 21.21 -2.81
C ILE A 114 0.21 22.14 -1.79
N PRO A 115 -0.51 22.91 -0.97
CA PRO A 115 0.12 23.92 -0.10
C PRO A 115 1.21 23.38 0.83
N THR A 116 0.99 22.20 1.41
CA THR A 116 1.97 21.51 2.27
C THR A 116 3.17 20.99 1.49
N MET A 117 2.99 20.52 0.24
CA MET A 117 4.10 20.17 -0.64
C MET A 117 4.95 21.40 -0.96
N ALA A 118 4.30 22.52 -1.34
CA ALA A 118 5.00 23.77 -1.62
C ALA A 118 5.83 24.24 -0.40
N ALA A 119 5.30 24.08 0.82
CA ALA A 119 6.03 24.36 2.05
C ALA A 119 7.24 23.44 2.22
N MET A 120 7.05 22.11 2.12
CA MET A 120 8.13 21.13 2.20
C MET A 120 9.24 21.41 1.17
N LEU A 121 8.87 21.77 -0.06
CA LEU A 121 9.81 22.08 -1.11
C LEU A 121 10.63 23.34 -0.85
N ARG A 122 10.12 24.36 -0.13
CA ARG A 122 10.91 25.55 0.20
C ARG A 122 12.12 25.20 1.08
N GLU A 123 11.95 24.29 2.02
CA GLU A 123 12.98 23.90 3.00
C GLU A 123 13.97 22.86 2.47
N ARG A 124 13.53 22.01 1.53
CA ARG A 124 14.40 20.96 0.96
C ARG A 124 15.51 21.55 0.08
N LYS A 125 16.73 21.05 0.24
CA LYS A 125 17.84 21.35 -0.71
C LYS A 125 17.57 20.76 -2.10
N ASN A 126 17.15 19.50 -2.14
CA ASN A 126 16.73 18.83 -3.38
C ASN A 126 15.21 18.99 -3.58
N LYS A 127 14.79 19.51 -4.73
CA LYS A 127 13.38 19.76 -5.05
C LYS A 127 12.68 18.55 -5.71
N CYS A 128 13.33 17.39 -5.80
CA CYS A 128 12.70 16.15 -6.23
C CYS A 128 11.54 15.77 -5.31
N ILE A 129 10.46 15.26 -5.92
CA ILE A 129 9.25 14.80 -5.21
C ILE A 129 9.12 13.30 -5.41
N HIS A 130 9.14 12.53 -4.34
CA HIS A 130 8.84 11.11 -4.40
C HIS A 130 7.32 10.87 -4.39
N CYS A 131 6.88 9.69 -4.85
CA CYS A 131 5.46 9.30 -4.84
C CYS A 131 4.81 9.50 -3.47
N HIS A 132 5.38 8.93 -2.40
CA HIS A 132 4.82 9.02 -1.05
C HIS A 132 4.75 10.47 -0.53
N ASP A 133 5.69 11.35 -0.93
CA ASP A 133 5.63 12.77 -0.57
C ASP A 133 4.29 13.40 -1.00
N VAL A 134 3.75 12.99 -2.16
CA VAL A 134 2.45 13.49 -2.66
C VAL A 134 1.33 13.13 -1.69
N LYS A 135 1.26 11.87 -1.25
CA LYS A 135 0.23 11.42 -0.31
C LYS A 135 0.41 12.05 1.07
N VAL A 136 1.64 12.12 1.56
CA VAL A 136 1.97 12.81 2.82
C VAL A 136 1.51 14.27 2.77
N ALA A 137 1.84 14.99 1.70
CA ALA A 137 1.41 16.37 1.54
C ALA A 137 -0.11 16.49 1.51
N GLN A 138 -0.81 15.64 0.75
CA GLN A 138 -2.29 15.65 0.71
C GLN A 138 -2.91 15.41 2.08
N LEU A 139 -2.44 14.40 2.82
CA LEU A 139 -2.97 14.08 4.14
C LEU A 139 -2.65 15.18 5.16
N ARG A 140 -1.43 15.73 5.16
CA ARG A 140 -1.07 16.89 6.01
C ARG A 140 -1.89 18.13 5.66
N HIS A 141 -2.21 18.34 4.39
CA HIS A 141 -3.06 19.45 3.99
C HIS A 141 -4.47 19.29 4.57
N LEU A 142 -5.05 18.09 4.51
CA LEU A 142 -6.33 17.78 5.16
C LEU A 142 -6.24 17.95 6.68
N GLN A 143 -5.12 17.60 7.31
CA GLN A 143 -4.91 17.82 8.75
C GLN A 143 -4.92 19.30 9.10
N ASN A 144 -4.20 20.13 8.33
CA ASN A 144 -4.17 21.58 8.55
C ASN A 144 -5.55 22.22 8.38
N LEU A 145 -6.44 21.61 7.59
CA LEU A 145 -7.83 22.02 7.41
C LEU A 145 -8.80 21.43 8.45
N GLY A 146 -8.34 20.56 9.36
CA GLY A 146 -9.21 19.83 10.29
C GLY A 146 -10.13 18.80 9.61
N GLN A 147 -9.82 18.40 8.38
CA GLN A 147 -10.62 17.47 7.55
C GLN A 147 -10.01 16.07 7.46
N PHE A 148 -8.89 15.84 8.12
CA PHE A 148 -8.24 14.53 8.13
C PHE A 148 -9.00 13.55 9.01
N ALA A 149 -9.23 12.36 8.47
CA ALA A 149 -9.68 11.19 9.20
C ALA A 149 -8.65 10.07 9.03
N ARG A 150 -8.32 9.37 10.12
CA ARG A 150 -7.28 8.34 10.17
C ARG A 150 -7.47 7.26 9.09
N GLU A 151 -8.70 6.95 8.71
CA GLU A 151 -9.03 5.98 7.68
C GLU A 151 -8.62 6.40 6.26
N GLN A 152 -8.25 7.66 6.04
CA GLN A 152 -7.79 8.17 4.75
C GLN A 152 -6.39 7.70 4.36
N VAL A 153 -5.63 7.09 5.29
CA VAL A 153 -4.37 6.41 4.94
C VAL A 153 -4.59 5.13 4.12
N PHE A 154 -5.76 4.51 4.25
CA PHE A 154 -6.15 3.29 3.54
C PHE A 154 -6.73 3.61 2.16
N THR A 155 -5.83 3.89 1.23
CA THR A 155 -6.13 4.08 -0.19
C THR A 155 -5.80 2.82 -0.98
N TYR A 156 -6.39 2.70 -2.17
CA TYR A 156 -6.20 1.59 -3.11
C TYR A 156 -6.28 0.22 -2.44
N PRO A 157 -7.48 -0.15 -1.94
CA PRO A 157 -7.71 -1.50 -1.42
C PRO A 157 -7.35 -2.53 -2.49
N THR A 158 -6.83 -3.67 -2.04
CA THR A 158 -6.40 -4.79 -2.87
C THR A 158 -7.54 -5.81 -3.03
N PRO A 159 -7.44 -6.80 -3.94
CA PRO A 159 -8.34 -7.94 -3.96
C PRO A 159 -8.55 -8.60 -2.58
N ALA A 160 -7.52 -8.65 -1.73
CA ALA A 160 -7.62 -9.24 -0.39
C ALA A 160 -8.61 -8.51 0.52
N ASN A 161 -8.81 -7.19 0.34
CA ASN A 161 -9.79 -6.41 1.10
C ASN A 161 -11.24 -6.87 0.89
N VAL A 162 -11.53 -7.52 -0.24
CA VAL A 162 -12.85 -8.10 -0.53
C VAL A 162 -12.87 -9.63 -0.41
N GLY A 163 -11.76 -10.21 0.07
CA GLY A 163 -11.58 -11.65 0.29
C GLY A 163 -11.15 -12.44 -0.93
N LEU A 164 -10.45 -11.81 -1.88
CA LEU A 164 -9.88 -12.49 -3.05
C LEU A 164 -8.36 -12.58 -2.93
N THR A 165 -7.82 -13.77 -3.15
CA THR A 165 -6.40 -13.95 -3.50
C THR A 165 -6.30 -14.15 -5.00
N THR A 166 -5.39 -13.44 -5.65
CA THR A 166 -5.17 -13.51 -7.10
C THR A 166 -3.84 -14.17 -7.44
N ASP A 167 -3.80 -14.83 -8.59
CA ASP A 167 -2.59 -15.37 -9.20
C ASP A 167 -1.60 -14.23 -9.54
N PRO A 168 -0.35 -14.22 -9.06
CA PRO A 168 0.63 -13.18 -9.37
C PRO A 168 0.93 -12.95 -10.87
N GLN A 169 0.89 -14.00 -11.67
CA GLN A 169 1.22 -13.96 -13.10
C GLN A 169 0.03 -13.49 -13.94
N ARG A 170 -1.17 -13.98 -13.59
CA ARG A 170 -2.42 -13.68 -14.31
C ARG A 170 -3.16 -12.47 -13.75
N GLN A 171 -2.97 -12.13 -12.48
CA GLN A 171 -3.49 -10.99 -11.70
C GLN A 171 -5.01 -10.80 -11.63
N ASN A 172 -5.76 -11.37 -12.56
CA ASN A 172 -7.21 -11.36 -12.62
C ASN A 172 -7.80 -12.77 -12.51
N VAL A 173 -7.01 -13.77 -12.11
CA VAL A 173 -7.49 -15.12 -11.81
C VAL A 173 -7.45 -15.34 -10.30
N VAL A 174 -8.58 -15.76 -9.74
CA VAL A 174 -8.76 -16.02 -8.31
C VAL A 174 -8.13 -17.37 -7.95
N THR A 175 -7.22 -17.39 -6.99
CA THR A 175 -6.58 -18.60 -6.47
C THR A 175 -7.21 -19.07 -5.17
N ALA A 176 -7.73 -18.14 -4.36
CA ALA A 176 -8.46 -18.46 -3.14
C ALA A 176 -9.52 -17.38 -2.85
N VAL A 177 -10.55 -17.78 -2.10
CA VAL A 177 -11.59 -16.88 -1.60
C VAL A 177 -11.71 -17.06 -0.10
N THR A 178 -11.56 -15.98 0.67
CA THR A 178 -11.71 -16.02 2.13
C THR A 178 -13.15 -16.35 2.48
N ALA A 179 -13.37 -17.35 3.36
CA ALA A 179 -14.70 -17.71 3.84
C ALA A 179 -15.41 -16.50 4.48
N ASN A 180 -16.73 -16.40 4.30
CA ASN A 180 -17.55 -15.30 4.83
C ASN A 180 -17.12 -13.88 4.39
N SER A 181 -16.34 -13.75 3.31
CA SER A 181 -15.99 -12.46 2.72
C SER A 181 -17.08 -11.91 1.79
N PRO A 182 -17.02 -10.62 1.39
CA PRO A 182 -17.87 -10.10 0.34
C PRO A 182 -17.81 -10.92 -0.96
N ALA A 183 -16.62 -11.37 -1.37
CA ALA A 183 -16.44 -12.19 -2.56
C ALA A 183 -17.04 -13.60 -2.44
N ALA A 184 -16.90 -14.25 -1.27
CA ALA A 184 -17.54 -15.55 -1.04
C ALA A 184 -19.06 -15.44 -1.15
N ARG A 185 -19.65 -14.39 -0.54
CA ARG A 185 -21.10 -14.13 -0.60
C ARG A 185 -21.59 -13.78 -2.00
N SER A 186 -20.73 -13.21 -2.85
CA SER A 186 -21.07 -12.94 -4.25
C SER A 186 -20.94 -14.16 -5.17
N GLY A 187 -20.60 -15.34 -4.62
CA GLY A 187 -20.50 -16.59 -5.35
C GLY A 187 -19.22 -16.77 -6.16
N ILE A 188 -18.21 -15.91 -5.97
CA ILE A 188 -16.88 -16.07 -6.58
C ILE A 188 -16.18 -17.26 -5.94
N ARG A 189 -15.40 -18.01 -6.72
CA ARG A 189 -14.66 -19.21 -6.32
C ARG A 189 -13.25 -19.17 -6.89
N ALA A 190 -12.37 -19.98 -6.31
CA ALA A 190 -11.07 -20.26 -6.91
C ALA A 190 -11.23 -20.80 -8.34
N GLY A 191 -10.34 -20.36 -9.23
CA GLY A 191 -10.39 -20.63 -10.66
C GLY A 191 -11.16 -19.61 -11.50
N ASP A 192 -11.96 -18.74 -10.87
CA ASP A 192 -12.66 -17.68 -11.60
C ASP A 192 -11.69 -16.64 -12.16
N ARG A 193 -11.96 -16.14 -13.36
CA ARG A 193 -11.26 -14.99 -13.93
C ARG A 193 -12.13 -13.74 -13.80
N LEU A 194 -11.72 -12.77 -12.99
CA LEU A 194 -12.36 -11.47 -12.90
C LEU A 194 -12.13 -10.69 -14.21
N THR A 195 -13.20 -10.25 -14.87
CA THR A 195 -13.12 -9.58 -16.18
C THR A 195 -13.60 -8.14 -16.13
N ALA A 196 -14.54 -7.81 -15.24
CA ALA A 196 -14.97 -6.44 -15.01
C ALA A 196 -15.42 -6.18 -13.57
N ALA A 197 -15.34 -4.93 -13.14
CA ALA A 197 -15.94 -4.43 -11.91
C ALA A 197 -16.52 -3.03 -12.17
N ASP A 198 -17.81 -2.85 -11.89
CA ASP A 198 -18.54 -1.60 -12.12
C ASP A 198 -18.33 -1.00 -13.54
N GLY A 199 -18.41 -1.87 -14.55
CA GLY A 199 -18.20 -1.51 -15.96
C GLY A 199 -16.74 -1.25 -16.36
N GLN A 200 -15.80 -1.25 -15.42
CA GLN A 200 -14.37 -1.18 -15.71
C GLN A 200 -13.81 -2.57 -16.01
N ARG A 201 -13.04 -2.71 -17.10
CA ARG A 201 -12.38 -3.98 -17.46
C ARG A 201 -11.21 -4.21 -16.50
N ILE A 202 -11.03 -5.46 -16.10
CA ILE A 202 -9.97 -5.88 -15.17
C ILE A 202 -9.00 -6.81 -15.89
N LEU A 203 -7.79 -6.33 -16.16
CA LEU A 203 -6.68 -7.13 -16.70
C LEU A 203 -5.61 -7.41 -15.65
N THR A 204 -5.51 -6.53 -14.65
CA THR A 204 -4.44 -6.52 -13.66
C THR A 204 -4.96 -6.32 -12.23
N PHE A 205 -4.05 -6.51 -11.28
CA PHE A 205 -4.25 -6.15 -9.87
C PHE A 205 -4.50 -4.65 -9.69
N GLY A 206 -3.73 -3.82 -10.42
CA GLY A 206 -3.84 -2.36 -10.39
C GLY A 206 -5.17 -1.84 -10.91
N ASP A 207 -5.75 -2.47 -11.94
CA ASP A 207 -7.07 -2.13 -12.46
C ASP A 207 -8.14 -2.37 -11.39
N PHE A 208 -8.13 -3.53 -10.73
CA PHE A 208 -9.13 -3.83 -9.70
C PHE A 208 -8.95 -2.94 -8.46
N SER A 209 -7.72 -2.73 -8.02
CA SER A 209 -7.41 -1.83 -6.91
C SER A 209 -7.89 -0.39 -7.19
N ARG A 210 -7.84 0.04 -8.46
CA ARG A 210 -8.34 1.34 -8.89
C ARG A 210 -9.87 1.46 -8.85
N VAL A 211 -10.61 0.38 -9.16
CA VAL A 211 -12.07 0.32 -8.98
C VAL A 211 -12.41 0.34 -7.48
N LEU A 212 -11.74 -0.48 -6.67
CA LEU A 212 -11.93 -0.51 -5.22
C LEU A 212 -11.66 0.87 -4.60
N GLU A 213 -10.64 1.59 -5.06
CA GLU A 213 -10.36 2.94 -4.59
C GLU A 213 -11.50 3.93 -4.86
N LYS A 214 -12.21 3.81 -5.99
CA LYS A 214 -13.37 4.68 -6.26
C LYS A 214 -14.67 4.17 -5.66
N THR A 215 -14.66 2.95 -5.15
CA THR A 215 -15.83 2.34 -4.54
C THR A 215 -16.08 2.99 -3.16
N PRO A 216 -17.28 3.55 -2.90
CA PRO A 216 -17.59 4.17 -1.62
C PRO A 216 -17.45 3.20 -0.44
N ARG A 217 -17.24 3.73 0.77
CA ARG A 217 -17.06 2.92 1.98
C ARG A 217 -18.25 2.02 2.31
N ARG A 218 -19.47 2.46 1.96
CA ARG A 218 -20.68 1.64 2.03
C ARG A 218 -21.30 1.62 0.63
N SER A 219 -21.26 0.46 -0.02
CA SER A 219 -21.73 0.35 -1.39
C SER A 219 -21.95 -1.11 -1.78
N ARG A 220 -22.66 -1.26 -2.89
CA ARG A 220 -22.73 -2.48 -3.67
C ARG A 220 -21.79 -2.32 -4.86
N LEU A 221 -20.84 -3.23 -5.03
CA LEU A 221 -19.93 -3.26 -6.18
C LEU A 221 -20.23 -4.47 -7.06
N ASP A 222 -20.75 -4.22 -8.25
CA ASP A 222 -21.03 -5.28 -9.22
C ASP A 222 -19.75 -5.72 -9.93
N VAL A 223 -19.61 -7.03 -10.11
CA VAL A 223 -18.44 -7.68 -10.71
C VAL A 223 -18.86 -8.70 -11.75
N VAL A 224 -18.03 -8.87 -12.76
CA VAL A 224 -18.19 -9.88 -13.82
C VAL A 224 -16.98 -10.79 -13.80
N PHE A 225 -17.23 -12.10 -13.81
CA PHE A 225 -16.17 -13.10 -13.81
C PHE A 225 -16.52 -14.27 -14.74
N GLN A 226 -15.49 -14.96 -15.24
CA GLN A 226 -15.63 -16.14 -16.07
C GLN A 226 -15.38 -17.41 -15.27
N ARG A 227 -16.28 -18.39 -15.42
CA ARG A 227 -16.14 -19.75 -14.87
C ARG A 227 -16.52 -20.77 -15.94
N GLY A 228 -15.62 -21.69 -16.28
CA GLY A 228 -15.87 -22.70 -17.30
C GLY A 228 -16.29 -22.10 -18.65
N GLY A 229 -15.69 -20.98 -19.05
CA GLY A 229 -15.99 -20.25 -20.29
C GLY A 229 -17.27 -19.40 -20.26
N LYS A 230 -18.11 -19.50 -19.22
CA LYS A 230 -19.35 -18.73 -19.08
C LYS A 230 -19.09 -17.43 -18.32
N SER A 231 -19.73 -16.35 -18.76
CA SER A 231 -19.75 -15.07 -18.05
C SER A 231 -20.80 -15.11 -16.93
N LEU A 232 -20.39 -14.78 -15.72
CA LEU A 232 -21.22 -14.73 -14.51
C LEU A 232 -21.10 -13.33 -13.90
N THR A 233 -22.16 -12.91 -13.20
CA THR A 233 -22.18 -11.67 -12.44
C THR A 233 -22.24 -11.97 -10.94
N GLY A 234 -21.61 -11.12 -10.16
CA GLY A 234 -21.65 -11.15 -8.71
C GLY A 234 -21.78 -9.74 -8.17
N SER A 235 -22.13 -9.62 -6.89
CA SER A 235 -22.23 -8.33 -6.23
C SER A 235 -21.60 -8.34 -4.85
N LEU A 236 -20.57 -7.53 -4.66
CA LEU A 236 -19.84 -7.39 -3.42
C LEU A 236 -20.57 -6.37 -2.54
N GLN A 237 -21.07 -6.83 -1.39
CA GLN A 237 -21.65 -5.95 -0.37
C GLN A 237 -20.54 -5.44 0.54
N LEU A 238 -20.22 -4.15 0.43
CA LEU A 238 -19.11 -3.51 1.13
C LEU A 238 -19.64 -2.55 2.20
N ALA A 239 -19.17 -2.72 3.44
CA ALA A 239 -19.55 -1.90 4.58
C ALA A 239 -18.45 -1.93 5.65
N GLY A 240 -18.55 -1.06 6.66
CA GLY A 240 -17.62 -1.01 7.78
C GLY A 240 -16.20 -0.63 7.33
N ASN A 241 -15.22 -1.36 7.84
CA ASN A 241 -13.79 -1.08 7.68
C ASN A 241 -13.11 -1.91 6.57
N TRP A 242 -13.84 -2.34 5.54
CA TRP A 242 -13.32 -3.23 4.49
C TRP A 242 -12.06 -2.73 3.77
N ARG A 243 -11.78 -1.41 3.80
CA ARG A 243 -10.55 -0.82 3.26
C ARG A 243 -9.30 -1.07 4.11
N GLN A 244 -9.45 -1.39 5.40
CA GLN A 244 -8.33 -1.69 6.27
C GLN A 244 -7.67 -3.01 5.84
N THR A 245 -6.34 -3.03 5.81
CA THR A 245 -5.55 -4.23 5.52
C THR A 245 -5.02 -4.83 6.82
N SER A 246 -4.53 -6.07 6.77
CA SER A 246 -3.99 -6.78 7.93
C SER A 246 -2.69 -6.16 8.43
N ASP A 247 -1.85 -5.70 7.51
CA ASP A 247 -0.59 -5.06 7.81
C ASP A 247 -0.32 -3.86 6.88
N PRO A 248 -0.77 -2.65 7.26
CA PRO A 248 -0.52 -1.45 6.49
C PRO A 248 0.88 -0.88 6.71
N SER A 249 1.76 -1.53 7.49
CA SER A 249 3.01 -0.92 7.99
C SER A 249 4.05 -0.58 6.93
N TRP A 250 3.85 -1.07 5.70
CA TRP A 250 4.65 -0.70 4.55
C TRP A 250 4.34 0.70 3.99
N ARG A 251 3.20 1.29 4.37
CA ARG A 251 2.75 2.60 3.91
C ARG A 251 3.51 3.70 4.64
N GLU A 252 4.35 4.41 3.90
CA GLU A 252 5.15 5.51 4.45
C GLU A 252 4.23 6.58 5.05
N SER A 253 3.13 6.90 4.37
CA SER A 253 2.16 7.92 4.79
C SER A 253 1.45 7.65 6.13
N LEU A 254 1.59 6.46 6.73
CA LEU A 254 1.02 6.17 8.04
C LEU A 254 1.54 7.08 9.15
N HIS A 255 2.75 7.62 9.02
CA HIS A 255 3.29 8.54 10.02
C HIS A 255 2.45 9.81 10.19
N VAL A 256 1.60 10.13 9.21
CA VAL A 256 0.65 11.24 9.29
C VAL A 256 -0.51 10.91 10.24
N ALA A 257 -0.92 9.63 10.37
CA ALA A 257 -2.10 9.23 11.14
C ALA A 257 -1.97 9.36 12.67
N GLY A 258 -0.77 9.39 13.21
CA GLY A 258 -0.56 9.45 14.66
C GLY A 258 0.91 9.33 15.06
N PRO A 259 1.19 9.35 16.37
CA PRO A 259 2.54 9.29 16.88
C PRO A 259 3.17 7.91 16.69
N ASN A 260 4.51 7.88 16.61
CA ASN A 260 5.28 6.66 16.53
C ASN A 260 6.12 6.40 17.80
N CYS A 261 6.70 5.20 17.90
CA CYS A 261 7.48 4.78 19.07
C CYS A 261 8.86 5.44 19.25
N GLY A 262 9.35 6.28 18.34
CA GLY A 262 10.58 7.08 18.55
C GLY A 262 11.88 6.28 18.70
N LEU A 263 11.98 5.09 18.11
CA LEU A 263 13.12 4.18 18.30
C LEU A 263 13.43 3.39 17.03
N TRP A 264 14.61 2.77 16.98
CA TRP A 264 14.89 1.65 16.09
C TRP A 264 15.05 0.38 16.92
N GLY A 265 14.79 -0.75 16.28
CA GLY A 265 15.14 -2.02 16.87
C GLY A 265 15.19 -3.15 15.87
N LYS A 266 15.70 -4.28 16.34
CA LYS A 266 15.89 -5.50 15.56
C LYS A 266 15.08 -6.62 16.19
N GLN A 267 14.29 -7.30 15.37
CA GLN A 267 13.58 -8.51 15.77
C GLN A 267 14.59 -9.58 16.19
N LEU A 268 14.32 -10.26 17.30
CA LEU A 268 15.14 -11.36 17.77
C LEU A 268 14.95 -12.60 16.91
N SER A 269 16.04 -13.34 16.69
CA SER A 269 15.99 -14.66 16.10
C SER A 269 15.23 -15.65 17.01
N ALA A 270 14.71 -16.74 16.44
CA ALA A 270 14.07 -17.80 17.24
C ALA A 270 15.02 -18.36 18.32
N ALA A 271 16.30 -18.53 17.99
CA ALA A 271 17.33 -18.96 18.94
C ALA A 271 17.51 -17.95 20.09
N ASP A 272 17.53 -16.66 19.78
CA ASP A 272 17.66 -15.60 20.80
C ASP A 272 16.44 -15.48 21.70
N LYS A 273 15.24 -15.70 21.14
CA LYS A 273 14.00 -15.77 21.91
C LYS A 273 14.01 -16.95 22.87
N ASN A 274 14.37 -18.14 22.38
CA ASN A 274 14.46 -19.36 23.19
C ASN A 274 15.43 -19.20 24.37
N LYS A 275 16.63 -18.64 24.13
CA LYS A 275 17.62 -18.35 25.19
C LYS A 275 17.10 -17.42 26.29
N ARG A 276 16.03 -16.68 26.03
CA ARG A 276 15.45 -15.66 26.92
C ARG A 276 14.06 -16.04 27.42
N GLY A 277 13.59 -17.26 27.15
CA GLY A 277 12.26 -17.72 27.54
C GLY A 277 11.12 -16.99 26.83
N ILE A 278 11.38 -16.42 25.64
CA ILE A 278 10.36 -15.79 24.80
C ILE A 278 9.87 -16.85 23.81
N ALA A 279 8.56 -17.04 23.71
CA ALA A 279 7.98 -17.96 22.73
C ALA A 279 8.27 -17.50 21.28
N ALA A 280 8.39 -18.45 20.34
CA ALA A 280 8.78 -18.17 18.96
C ALA A 280 7.90 -17.09 18.29
N GLY A 281 6.57 -17.17 18.44
CA GLY A 281 5.61 -16.20 17.89
C GLY A 281 5.34 -14.97 18.78
N ALA A 282 6.06 -14.80 19.89
CA ALA A 282 5.89 -13.66 20.76
C ALA A 282 6.75 -12.47 20.34
N LEU A 283 6.36 -11.27 20.77
CA LEU A 283 7.09 -10.03 20.56
C LEU A 283 8.46 -10.14 21.24
N GLY A 284 9.49 -9.83 20.46
CA GLY A 284 10.87 -9.80 20.92
C GLY A 284 11.65 -8.88 20.01
N LEU A 285 11.60 -7.58 20.29
CA LEU A 285 12.27 -6.55 19.49
C LEU A 285 13.30 -5.84 20.36
N LYS A 286 14.58 -6.06 20.05
CA LYS A 286 15.69 -5.42 20.76
C LYS A 286 15.84 -3.98 20.29
N VAL A 287 15.74 -3.04 21.22
CA VAL A 287 15.96 -1.61 20.98
C VAL A 287 17.43 -1.38 20.63
N THR A 288 17.70 -0.78 19.48
CA THR A 288 19.06 -0.50 19.00
C THR A 288 19.40 0.98 19.03
N PHE A 289 18.40 1.86 18.94
CA PHE A 289 18.57 3.30 19.00
C PHE A 289 17.27 3.98 19.45
N ILE A 290 17.38 5.11 20.12
CA ILE A 290 16.22 5.91 20.55
C ILE A 290 16.45 7.35 20.12
N TRP A 291 15.61 7.86 19.23
CA TRP A 291 15.63 9.26 18.81
C TRP A 291 14.50 10.08 19.46
N GLY A 292 13.38 9.45 19.77
CA GLY A 292 12.20 10.06 20.38
C GLY A 292 12.45 10.48 21.83
N ALA A 293 12.26 11.77 22.12
CA ALA A 293 12.38 12.28 23.48
C ALA A 293 11.31 11.69 24.41
N HIS A 294 10.10 11.42 23.90
CA HIS A 294 9.04 10.74 24.65
C HIS A 294 9.43 9.32 25.05
N THR A 295 10.11 8.60 24.15
CA THR A 295 10.60 7.24 24.40
C THR A 295 11.69 7.22 25.47
N ARG A 296 12.62 8.18 25.43
CA ARG A 296 13.62 8.35 26.50
C ARG A 296 12.97 8.67 27.85
N ARG A 297 12.01 9.61 27.88
CA ARG A 297 11.25 9.96 29.10
C ARG A 297 10.45 8.80 29.68
N ALA A 298 9.99 7.89 28.82
CA ALA A 298 9.32 6.66 29.26
C ALA A 298 10.26 5.68 30.00
N GLY A 299 11.57 5.93 30.00
CA GLY A 299 12.57 5.07 30.66
C GLY A 299 13.04 3.89 29.82
N LEU A 300 12.72 3.87 28.51
CA LEU A 300 13.23 2.88 27.57
C LEU A 300 14.74 3.09 27.34
N GLN A 301 15.51 2.01 27.24
CA GLN A 301 16.96 2.05 27.06
C GLN A 301 17.39 1.25 25.83
N THR A 302 18.49 1.67 25.18
CA THR A 302 19.14 0.83 24.16
C THR A 302 19.55 -0.50 24.79
N GLY A 303 19.22 -1.62 24.11
CA GLY A 303 19.44 -2.97 24.60
C GLY A 303 18.23 -3.61 25.29
N ASP A 304 17.22 -2.83 25.69
CA ASP A 304 15.94 -3.37 26.15
C ASP A 304 15.31 -4.23 25.05
N ILE A 305 14.61 -5.30 25.43
CA ILE A 305 13.85 -6.14 24.49
C ILE A 305 12.37 -5.89 24.75
N ILE A 306 11.67 -5.26 23.82
CA ILE A 306 10.23 -5.07 23.91
C ILE A 306 9.55 -6.42 23.74
N VAL A 307 8.68 -6.77 24.70
CA VAL A 307 7.93 -8.04 24.76
C VAL A 307 6.41 -7.84 24.89
N ALA A 308 5.95 -6.62 25.13
CA ALA A 308 4.55 -6.25 24.95
C ALA A 308 4.42 -4.76 24.58
N LEU A 309 3.45 -4.44 23.74
CA LEU A 309 3.08 -3.07 23.33
C LEU A 309 1.56 -2.93 23.45
N ASP A 310 1.06 -2.08 24.34
CA ASP A 310 -0.38 -1.89 24.54
C ASP A 310 -1.14 -3.20 24.83
N GLY A 311 -0.50 -4.11 25.59
CA GLY A 311 -1.01 -5.46 25.86
C GLY A 311 -0.80 -6.46 24.72
N VAL A 312 -0.44 -6.01 23.51
CA VAL A 312 -0.14 -6.88 22.37
C VAL A 312 1.21 -7.56 22.55
N ARG A 313 1.21 -8.90 22.49
CA ARG A 313 2.38 -9.76 22.67
C ARG A 313 2.76 -10.58 21.44
N ARG A 314 2.02 -10.46 20.34
CA ARG A 314 2.37 -11.16 19.09
C ARG A 314 3.64 -10.56 18.49
N GLU A 315 4.36 -11.37 17.74
CA GLU A 315 5.52 -10.93 16.97
C GLU A 315 5.20 -9.70 16.09
N MET A 316 6.16 -8.78 16.04
CA MET A 316 6.09 -7.57 15.23
C MET A 316 7.46 -7.25 14.61
N THR A 317 7.43 -6.75 13.37
CA THR A 317 8.55 -6.01 12.78
C THR A 317 8.68 -4.63 13.42
N ILE A 318 9.78 -3.93 13.13
CA ILE A 318 9.94 -2.53 13.57
C ILE A 318 8.87 -1.62 12.94
N GLN A 319 8.53 -1.83 11.67
CA GLN A 319 7.48 -1.06 10.98
C GLN A 319 6.12 -1.29 11.64
N GLN A 320 5.77 -2.54 11.97
CA GLN A 320 4.51 -2.87 12.65
C GLN A 320 4.45 -2.25 14.06
N LEU A 321 5.57 -2.26 14.80
CA LEU A 321 5.67 -1.63 16.11
C LEU A 321 5.46 -0.11 16.05
N HIS A 322 5.93 0.57 15.00
CA HIS A 322 5.65 2.00 14.78
C HIS A 322 4.22 2.26 14.31
N SER A 323 3.70 1.41 13.43
CA SER A 323 2.38 1.59 12.82
C SER A 323 1.23 1.37 13.80
N TYR A 324 1.46 0.55 14.84
CA TYR A 324 0.46 0.30 15.87
C TYR A 324 -0.05 1.58 16.54
N PRO A 325 0.79 2.42 17.20
CA PRO A 325 0.31 3.66 17.80
C PRO A 325 -0.16 4.69 16.76
N MET A 326 0.44 4.75 15.56
CA MET A 326 -0.04 5.64 14.48
C MET A 326 -1.52 5.40 14.16
N LEU A 327 -2.00 4.16 14.30
CA LEU A 327 -3.37 3.77 14.00
C LEU A 327 -4.30 3.67 15.21
N LYS A 328 -3.75 3.68 16.43
CA LYS A 328 -4.50 3.37 17.67
C LYS A 328 -4.45 4.45 18.74
N LYS A 329 -3.57 5.44 18.59
CA LYS A 329 -3.32 6.47 19.60
C LYS A 329 -3.31 7.84 18.95
N ASP A 330 -3.79 8.82 19.68
CA ASP A 330 -3.69 10.23 19.32
C ASP A 330 -2.44 10.86 19.95
N TYR A 331 -2.07 12.04 19.48
CA TYR A 331 -1.02 12.83 20.12
C TYR A 331 -1.47 13.22 21.54
N GLY A 332 -0.57 13.07 22.51
CA GLY A 332 -0.83 13.30 23.93
C GLY A 332 -1.26 12.06 24.71
N ASP A 333 -1.67 10.99 24.03
CA ASP A 333 -2.02 9.71 24.64
C ASP A 333 -0.83 9.04 25.34
N SER A 334 -1.13 8.03 26.13
CA SER A 334 -0.14 7.13 26.71
C SER A 334 -0.41 5.67 26.34
N MET A 335 0.63 4.88 26.35
CA MET A 335 0.58 3.46 25.98
C MET A 335 1.52 2.65 26.88
N PRO A 336 1.05 1.54 27.48
CA PRO A 336 1.90 0.66 28.27
C PRO A 336 2.84 -0.15 27.36
N ILE A 337 4.08 -0.34 27.81
CA ILE A 337 5.10 -1.13 27.14
C ILE A 337 5.75 -2.02 28.18
N ILE A 338 6.02 -3.28 27.85
CA ILE A 338 6.80 -4.17 28.72
C ILE A 338 8.09 -4.50 28.01
N VAL A 339 9.21 -4.29 28.70
CA VAL A 339 10.54 -4.65 28.20
C VAL A 339 11.20 -5.70 29.10
N LEU A 340 12.07 -6.52 28.53
CA LEU A 340 13.06 -7.28 29.27
C LEU A 340 14.36 -6.47 29.35
N ARG A 341 14.77 -6.16 30.58
CA ARG A 341 16.07 -5.56 30.90
C ARG A 341 16.89 -6.59 31.69
N GLY A 342 17.86 -7.19 31.01
CA GLY A 342 18.47 -8.43 31.50
C GLY A 342 17.43 -9.55 31.56
N LYS A 343 17.18 -10.09 32.76
CA LYS A 343 16.16 -11.14 33.00
C LYS A 343 14.85 -10.60 33.60
N ARG A 344 14.76 -9.31 33.91
CA ARG A 344 13.59 -8.71 34.60
C ARG A 344 12.63 -8.10 33.58
N GLN A 345 11.33 -8.34 33.74
CA GLN A 345 10.30 -7.58 33.05
C GLN A 345 10.13 -6.22 33.73
N VAL A 346 10.21 -5.15 32.94
CA VAL A 346 10.05 -3.78 33.39
C VAL A 346 8.84 -3.19 32.66
N PRO A 347 7.71 -2.96 33.35
CA PRO A 347 6.58 -2.23 32.78
C PRO A 347 6.91 -0.74 32.73
N LEU A 348 6.62 -0.11 31.60
CA LEU A 348 6.87 1.29 31.31
C LEU A 348 5.60 1.90 30.70
N THR A 349 5.45 3.22 30.82
CA THR A 349 4.37 3.97 30.17
C THR A 349 4.97 4.99 29.23
N MET A 350 4.71 4.85 27.93
CA MET A 350 5.14 5.80 26.91
C MET A 350 4.05 6.84 26.68
N ARG A 351 4.33 8.09 27.03
CA ARG A 351 3.44 9.24 26.77
C ARG A 351 3.85 9.96 25.50
N PHE A 352 2.99 9.97 24.49
CA PHE A 352 3.28 10.56 23.18
C PHE A 352 3.34 12.10 23.24
N PRO A 353 4.07 12.73 22.30
CA PRO A 353 4.06 14.18 22.14
C PRO A 353 2.63 14.72 21.96
N LYS A 354 2.37 15.96 22.39
CA LYS A 354 1.04 16.59 22.26
C LYS A 354 0.69 17.00 20.82
N GLN A 355 1.70 17.06 19.95
CA GLN A 355 1.60 17.42 18.54
C GLN A 355 2.64 16.64 17.73
N PRO A 356 2.50 16.52 16.40
CA PRO A 356 3.56 16.02 15.53
C PRO A 356 4.90 16.72 15.84
N VAL A 357 5.98 15.96 15.78
CA VAL A 357 7.34 16.51 15.84
C VAL A 357 7.79 16.68 14.40
N ASP A 358 8.05 17.92 14.00
CA ASP A 358 8.47 18.27 12.64
C ASP A 358 9.82 17.64 12.24
#